data_AF-A0AAW3V3P9-F1
#
_entry.id   AF-A0AAW3V3P9-F1
#
_cell.length_a   1.000
_cell.length_b   1.000
_cell.length_c   1.000
_cell.angle_alpha   90.00
_cell.angle_beta   90.00
_cell.angle_gamma   90.00
#
_symmetry.space_group_name_H-M   'P 1'
#
loop_
_entity.id
_entity.type
_entity.pdbx_description
1 polymer ?
#
loop_
_entity_poly.entity_id
_entity_poly.type
_entity_poly.pdbx_seq_one_letter_code
_entity_poly.pdbx_strand_id
1 'polypeptide(L)' 'MFISASQAISAGDEISIDYQLSVDGRRTAAVRAAYACRCRSPECRGTMLAR' A
#
# COMPACT_ATOMS: atom_id res chain seq x y z
N MET A 1 -1.35 4.62 -19.20
CA MET A 1 -1.60 3.74 -18.03
C MET A 1 -2.96 4.11 -17.46
N PHE A 2 -3.79 3.12 -17.18
CA PHE A 2 -5.14 3.30 -16.61
C PHE A 2 -5.24 2.51 -15.30
N ILE A 3 -6.08 2.98 -14.38
CA ILE A 3 -6.39 2.30 -13.11
C ILE A 3 -7.89 2.02 -13.11
N SER A 4 -8.25 0.76 -12.93
CA SER A 4 -9.64 0.31 -12.88
C SER A 4 -10.12 0.20 -11.43
N ALA A 5 -11.37 0.57 -11.17
CA ALA A 5 -11.99 0.38 -9.87
C ALA A 5 -12.34 -1.10 -9.67
N SER A 6 -11.87 -1.69 -8.56
CA SER A 6 -12.24 -3.06 -8.16
C SER A 6 -13.59 -3.14 -7.44
N GLN A 7 -14.15 -2.00 -7.05
CA GLN A 7 -15.40 -1.86 -6.32
C GLN A 7 -16.08 -0.53 -6.68
N ALA A 8 -17.37 -0.39 -6.31
CA ALA A 8 -18.08 0.88 -6.44
C ALA A 8 -17.43 1.95 -5.53
N ILE A 9 -17.40 3.20 -6.02
CA ILE A 9 -16.82 4.36 -5.33
C ILE A 9 -17.91 5.40 -5.17
N SER A 10 -18.17 5.82 -3.93
CA SER A 10 -19.13 6.86 -3.59
C SER A 10 -18.46 8.24 -3.52
N ALA A 11 -19.26 9.29 -3.63
CA ALA A 11 -18.75 10.65 -3.45
C ALA A 11 -18.22 10.83 -2.01
N GLY A 12 -16.96 11.28 -1.90
CA GLY A 12 -16.27 11.45 -0.62
C GLY A 12 -15.37 10.28 -0.21
N ASP A 13 -15.41 9.16 -0.94
CA ASP A 13 -14.51 8.04 -0.69
C ASP A 13 -13.05 8.39 -1.07
N GLU A 14 -12.11 7.96 -0.24
CA GLU A 14 -10.69 7.98 -0.58
C GLU A 14 -10.37 6.83 -1.54
N ILE A 15 -9.83 7.14 -2.72
CA ILE A 15 -9.37 6.14 -3.68
C ILE A 15 -7.92 5.78 -3.35
N SER A 16 -7.68 4.51 -3.02
CA SER A 16 -6.35 3.98 -2.68
C SER A 16 -5.95 2.82 -3.60
N ILE A 17 -4.64 2.61 -3.77
CA ILE A 17 -4.09 1.51 -4.58
C ILE A 17 -3.00 0.77 -3.82
N ASP A 18 -2.82 -0.52 -4.13
CA ASP A 18 -1.66 -1.27 -3.67
C ASP A 18 -0.45 -0.97 -4.57
N TYR A 19 0.49 -0.17 -4.07
CA TYR A 19 1.68 0.24 -4.82
C TYR A 19 2.63 -0.90 -5.17
N GLN A 20 2.56 -2.04 -4.45
CA GLN A 20 3.45 -3.18 -4.64
C GLN A 20 4.94 -2.81 -4.77
N LEU A 21 5.43 -1.92 -3.89
CA LEU A 21 6.82 -1.44 -3.98
C LEU A 21 7.81 -2.58 -3.70
N SER A 22 8.88 -2.63 -4.49
CA SER A 22 10.00 -3.54 -4.28
C SER A 22 11.26 -2.75 -3.94
N VAL A 23 12.10 -3.34 -3.10
CA VAL A 23 13.38 -2.77 -2.69
C VAL A 23 14.48 -3.78 -2.96
N ASP A 24 15.59 -3.32 -3.51
CA ASP A 24 16.76 -4.16 -3.70
C ASP A 24 17.46 -4.44 -2.36
N GLY A 25 17.97 -5.66 -2.21
CA GLY A 25 18.70 -6.09 -1.01
C GLY A 25 17.80 -6.53 0.16
N ARG A 26 18.34 -6.42 1.38
CA ARG A 26 17.69 -6.98 2.58
C ARG A 26 16.58 -6.08 3.10
N ARG A 27 15.41 -6.68 3.33
CA ARG A 27 14.27 -6.05 4.02
C ARG A 27 14.52 -5.92 5.52
N THR A 28 15.29 -4.91 5.91
CA THR A 28 15.56 -4.62 7.33
C THR A 28 14.35 -3.96 8.00
N ALA A 29 14.33 -3.96 9.34
CA ALA A 29 13.32 -3.23 10.10
C ALA A 29 13.32 -1.72 9.79
N ALA A 30 14.50 -1.14 9.56
CA ALA A 30 14.65 0.27 9.17
C ALA A 30 14.01 0.56 7.82
N VAL A 31 14.24 -0.31 6.81
CA VAL A 31 13.60 -0.19 5.50
C VAL A 31 12.08 -0.33 5.63
N ARG A 32 11.59 -1.33 6.38
CA ARG A 32 10.15 -1.50 6.60
C ARG A 32 9.51 -0.26 7.26
N ALA A 33 10.21 0.38 8.21
CA ALA A 33 9.74 1.60 8.87
C ALA A 33 9.71 2.81 7.93
N ALA A 34 10.71 2.94 7.04
CA ALA A 34 10.72 3.99 6.02
C ALA A 34 9.53 3.89 5.04
N TYR A 35 9.07 2.66 4.77
CA TYR A 35 7.90 2.37 3.94
C TYR A 35 6.67 1.97 4.77
N ALA A 36 6.52 2.46 6.00
CA ALA A 36 5.38 2.13 6.85
C ALA A 36 4.06 2.56 6.20
N CYS A 37 3.08 1.64 6.15
CA CYS A 37 1.76 1.93 5.60
C CYS A 37 0.86 2.55 6.67
N ARG A 38 0.03 3.53 6.27
CA ARG A 38 -0.92 4.22 7.15
C ARG A 38 -2.36 4.19 6.61
N CYS A 39 -2.69 3.19 5.80
CA CYS A 39 -4.01 3.06 5.17
C CYS A 39 -5.15 2.75 6.15
N ARG A 40 -4.85 2.40 7.42
CA ARG A 40 -5.81 2.08 8.49
C ARG A 40 -6.71 0.85 8.23
N SER A 41 -6.48 0.09 7.16
CA SER A 41 -7.19 -1.18 6.95
C SER A 41 -6.88 -2.18 8.08
N PRO A 42 -7.87 -2.91 8.63
CA PRO A 42 -7.63 -3.95 9.63
C PRO A 42 -6.73 -5.08 9.10
N GLU A 43 -6.75 -5.32 7.79
CA GLU A 43 -5.94 -6.33 7.09
C GLU A 43 -4.61 -5.75 6.55
N CYS A 44 -4.18 -4.58 7.04
CA CYS A 44 -2.99 -3.92 6.54
C CYS A 44 -1.73 -4.75 6.79
N ARG A 45 -0.89 -4.91 5.75
CA ARG A 45 0.43 -5.56 5.84
C ARG A 45 1.45 -4.74 6.68
N GLY A 46 1.12 -3.51 7.06
CA GLY A 46 1.96 -2.59 7.83
C GLY A 46 3.05 -1.86 7.03
N THR A 47 3.20 -2.17 5.73
CA THR A 47 4.17 -1.52 4.84
C THR A 47 3.66 -1.46 3.41
N MET A 48 4.11 -0.46 2.64
CA MET A 48 3.82 -0.31 1.21
C MET A 48 4.64 -1.27 0.33
N LEU A 49 5.59 -2.00 0.91
CA LEU A 49 6.37 -3.01 0.20
C LEU A 49 5.48 -4.22 -0.16
N ALA A 50 5.67 -4.75 -1.38
CA ALA A 50 5.05 -6.00 -1.82
C ALA A 50 5.47 -7.18 -0.92
N ARG A 51 4.76 -8.30 -0.96
CA ARG A 51 5.25 -9.52 -0.28
C ARG A 51 6.37 -10.16 -1.07
#